data_AF-A0A0A5FTP2-F1
#
_entry.id   AF-A0A0A5FTP2-F1
#
_cell.length_a   1.000
_cell.length_b   1.000
_cell.length_c   1.000
_cell.angle_alpha   90.00
_cell.angle_beta   90.00
_cell.angle_gamma   90.00
#
_symmetry.space_group_name_H-M   'P 1'
#
loop_
_entity.id
_entity.type
_entity.pdbx_description
1 polymer ?
#
loop_
_entity_poly.entity_id
_entity_poly.type
_entity_poly.pdbx_seq_one_letter_code
_entity_poly.pdbx_strand_id
1 'polypeptide(L)'
;MFTGLNQRVLEKLHEIEGKITGSKHVPHNKIIGEARVELEQIFEGQGSVNFKYAKETVSGLEYAKNVHHHDTNNTLLEDIVNGKRIDFYDYR
;
A
#
# COMPACT_ATOMS: atom_id res chain seq x y z
N MET A 1 -4.81 -9.62 -4.51
CA MET A 1 -3.96 -8.47 -4.88
C MET A 1 -2.77 -8.23 -3.95
N PHE A 2 -2.83 -8.65 -2.68
CA PHE A 2 -1.74 -8.52 -1.71
C PHE A 2 -0.83 -9.76 -1.61
N THR A 3 -0.84 -10.62 -2.62
CA THR A 3 -0.12 -11.90 -2.61
C THR A 3 1.37 -11.71 -2.32
N GLY A 4 1.86 -12.38 -1.28
CA GLY A 4 3.27 -12.32 -0.86
C GLY A 4 3.63 -11.11 0.01
N LEU A 5 2.69 -10.20 0.30
CA LEU A 5 2.91 -9.08 1.22
C LEU A 5 2.54 -9.50 2.64
N ASN A 6 3.40 -9.15 3.60
CA ASN A 6 3.15 -9.38 5.02
C ASN A 6 2.47 -8.16 5.67
N GLN A 7 1.99 -8.34 6.90
CA GLN A 7 1.33 -7.31 7.70
C GLN A 7 2.10 -5.98 7.74
N ARG A 8 3.41 -6.02 8.02
CA ARG A 8 4.25 -4.82 8.10
C ARG A 8 4.26 -4.04 6.79
N VAL A 9 4.34 -4.72 5.65
CA VAL A 9 4.29 -4.06 4.33
C VAL A 9 2.94 -3.39 4.12
N LEU A 10 1.84 -4.04 4.49
CA LEU A 10 0.49 -3.50 4.33
C LEU A 10 0.23 -2.29 5.22
N GLU A 11 0.68 -2.32 6.47
CA GLU A 11 0.67 -1.16 7.37
C GLU A 11 1.45 0.00 6.75
N LYS A 12 2.60 -0.28 6.14
CA LYS A 12 3.40 0.75 5.48
C LYS A 12 2.69 1.35 4.27
N LEU A 13 2.04 0.53 3.46
CA LEU A 13 1.24 0.98 2.31
C LEU A 13 0.08 1.88 2.75
N HIS A 14 -0.59 1.54 3.85
CA HIS A 14 -1.60 2.40 4.46
C HIS A 14 -1.01 3.75 4.91
N GLU A 15 0.13 3.76 5.60
CA GLU A 15 0.80 5.01 6.00
C GLU A 15 1.19 5.89 4.81
N ILE A 16 1.60 5.29 3.70
CA ILE A 16 2.02 6.01 2.49
C ILE A 16 0.87 6.79 1.86
N GLU A 17 -0.36 6.28 1.95
CA GLU A 17 -1.54 6.95 1.36
C GLU A 17 -1.69 8.39 1.85
N GLY A 18 -1.44 8.62 3.14
CA GLY A 18 -1.49 9.95 3.76
C GLY A 18 -0.41 10.91 3.26
N LYS A 19 0.63 10.40 2.60
CA LYS A 19 1.75 11.17 2.03
C LYS A 19 1.66 11.37 0.53
N ILE A 20 0.71 10.71 -0.14
CA ILE A 20 0.47 10.90 -1.57
C ILE A 20 -0.05 12.33 -1.78
N THR A 21 0.74 13.15 -2.46
CA THR A 21 0.34 14.49 -2.91
C THR A 21 -0.21 14.45 -4.33
N GLY A 22 -1.29 15.18 -4.61
CA GLY A 22 -1.86 15.31 -5.96
C GLY A 22 -3.10 14.45 -6.20
N SER A 23 -3.41 14.20 -7.48
CA SER A 23 -4.59 13.42 -7.89
C SER A 23 -4.47 11.97 -7.46
N LYS A 24 -5.30 11.56 -6.49
CA LYS A 24 -5.36 10.18 -6.03
C LYS A 24 -6.26 9.36 -6.95
N HIS A 25 -5.76 8.22 -7.42
CA HIS A 25 -6.65 7.21 -7.99
C HIS A 25 -7.57 6.70 -6.87
N VAL A 26 -8.89 6.70 -7.15
CA VAL A 26 -9.88 6.19 -6.22
C VAL A 26 -10.28 4.80 -6.70
N PRO A 27 -9.89 3.73 -5.98
CA PRO A 27 -10.21 2.37 -6.39
C PRO A 27 -11.73 2.14 -6.40
N HIS A 28 -12.19 1.29 -7.31
CA HIS A 28 -13.60 0.93 -7.40
C HIS A 28 -14.05 0.16 -6.14
N ASN A 29 -15.28 0.39 -5.65
CA ASN A 29 -15.78 -0.22 -4.41
C ASN A 29 -15.70 -1.75 -4.37
N LYS A 30 -15.86 -2.41 -5.53
CA LYS A 30 -15.66 -3.87 -5.65
C LYS A 30 -14.24 -4.29 -5.25
N ILE A 31 -13.23 -3.59 -5.76
CA ILE A 31 -11.82 -3.83 -5.46
C ILE A 31 -11.55 -3.61 -3.97
N ILE A 32 -12.14 -2.58 -3.38
CA ILE A 32 -12.01 -2.31 -1.94
C ILE A 32 -12.63 -3.43 -1.10
N GLY A 33 -13.79 -3.95 -1.51
CA GLY A 33 -14.45 -5.08 -0.84
C GLY A 33 -13.61 -6.35 -0.87
N GLU A 34 -13.03 -6.68 -2.02
CA GLU A 34 -12.11 -7.82 -2.18
C GLU A 34 -10.83 -7.63 -1.36
N ALA A 35 -10.24 -6.43 -1.42
CA ALA A 35 -9.07 -6.05 -0.64
C ALA A 35 -9.30 -6.19 0.86
N ARG A 36 -10.48 -5.79 1.36
CA ARG A 36 -10.84 -5.92 2.78
C ARG A 36 -10.79 -7.38 3.23
N VAL A 37 -11.38 -8.29 2.45
CA VAL A 37 -11.39 -9.73 2.78
C VAL A 37 -9.96 -10.30 2.78
N GLU A 38 -9.13 -9.93 1.80
CA GLU A 38 -7.73 -10.34 1.78
C GLU A 38 -6.95 -9.79 3.00
N LEU A 39 -7.16 -8.53 3.38
CA LEU A 39 -6.51 -7.93 4.55
C LEU A 39 -6.95 -8.60 5.86
N GLU A 40 -8.23 -8.96 6.00
CA GLU A 40 -8.74 -9.70 7.16
C GLU A 40 -8.09 -11.08 7.30
N GLN A 41 -7.83 -11.75 6.18
CA GLN A 41 -7.10 -13.02 6.16
C GLN A 41 -5.64 -12.86 6.56
N ILE A 42 -4.99 -11.75 6.17
CA ILE A 42 -3.58 -11.50 6.51
C ILE A 42 -3.43 -11.06 7.97
N PHE A 43 -4.37 -10.28 8.50
CA PHE A 43 -4.42 -9.84 9.90
C PHE A 43 -5.18 -10.82 10.81
N GLU A 44 -5.16 -12.12 10.49
CA GLU A 44 -5.95 -13.13 11.17
C GLU A 44 -5.84 -13.00 12.70
N GLY A 45 -7.00 -12.91 13.38
CA GLY A 45 -7.08 -12.74 14.83
C GLY A 45 -7.05 -11.30 15.36
N GLN A 46 -6.87 -10.27 14.50
CA GLN A 46 -6.88 -8.85 14.90
C GLN A 46 -8.24 -8.14 14.73
N GLY A 47 -9.26 -8.88 14.29
CA GLY A 47 -10.63 -8.36 14.08
C GLY A 47 -10.91 -7.96 12.63
N SER A 48 -12.05 -7.30 12.42
CA SER A 48 -12.49 -6.90 11.08
C SER A 48 -11.74 -5.67 10.57
N VAL A 49 -11.39 -5.67 9.28
CA VAL A 49 -10.71 -4.54 8.64
C VAL A 49 -11.77 -3.54 8.16
N ASN A 50 -11.59 -2.26 8.49
CA ASN A 50 -12.50 -1.22 8.02
C ASN A 50 -12.35 -1.02 6.50
N PHE A 51 -13.46 -0.78 5.81
CA PHE A 51 -13.50 -0.39 4.40
C PHE A 51 -12.58 0.80 4.08
N LYS A 52 -12.49 1.79 4.97
CA LYS A 52 -11.57 2.93 4.81
C LYS A 52 -10.10 2.48 4.77
N TYR A 53 -9.71 1.62 5.71
CA TYR A 53 -8.35 1.08 5.77
C TYR A 53 -8.02 0.29 4.49
N ALA A 54 -8.94 -0.56 4.03
CA ALA A 54 -8.77 -1.30 2.79
C ALA A 54 -8.60 -0.37 1.58
N LYS A 55 -9.44 0.66 1.47
CA LYS A 55 -9.34 1.68 0.41
C LYS A 55 -7.96 2.34 0.41
N GLU A 56 -7.53 2.82 1.57
CA GLU A 56 -6.26 3.55 1.69
C GLU A 56 -5.06 2.65 1.39
N THR A 57 -5.11 1.39 1.84
CA THR A 57 -4.07 0.40 1.54
C THR A 57 -3.98 0.08 0.05
N VAL A 58 -5.13 -0.04 -0.65
CA VAL A 58 -5.15 -0.26 -2.11
C VAL A 58 -4.59 0.97 -2.84
N SER A 59 -5.01 2.18 -2.48
CA SER A 59 -4.47 3.41 -3.07
C SER A 59 -2.96 3.53 -2.84
N GLY A 60 -2.47 3.21 -1.64
CA GLY A 60 -1.04 3.17 -1.32
C GLY A 60 -0.28 2.12 -2.14
N LEU A 61 -0.85 0.92 -2.32
CA LEU A 61 -0.29 -0.13 -3.17
C LEU A 61 -0.15 0.31 -4.62
N GLU A 62 -1.20 0.89 -5.19
CA GLU A 62 -1.19 1.37 -6.57
C GLU A 62 -0.15 2.48 -6.76
N TYR A 63 -0.08 3.43 -5.83
CA TYR A 63 0.95 4.47 -5.86
C TYR A 63 2.36 3.87 -5.79
N ALA A 64 2.61 2.99 -4.80
CA ALA A 64 3.93 2.42 -4.57
C ALA A 64 4.44 1.55 -5.73
N LYS A 65 3.55 1.01 -6.56
CA LYS A 65 3.91 0.26 -7.78
C LYS A 65 4.34 1.15 -8.95
N ASN A 66 3.94 2.43 -8.94
CA ASN A 66 4.12 3.32 -10.09
C ASN A 66 5.19 4.39 -9.85
N VAL A 67 5.55 4.65 -8.60
CA VAL A 67 6.55 5.65 -8.24
C VAL A 67 7.91 4.99 -8.00
N HIS A 68 8.95 5.59 -8.57
CA HIS A 68 10.28 4.99 -8.60
C HIS A 68 11.30 5.87 -7.86
N HIS A 69 12.25 5.20 -7.22
CA HIS A 69 13.42 5.84 -6.61
C HIS A 69 14.31 6.40 -7.72
N HIS A 70 14.68 7.67 -7.65
CA HIS A 70 15.42 8.35 -8.72
C HIS A 70 16.81 7.75 -9.02
N ASP A 71 17.56 7.33 -7.99
CA ASP A 71 18.88 6.72 -8.19
C ASP A 71 18.86 5.23 -8.56
N THR A 72 18.04 4.44 -7.87
CA THR A 72 18.07 2.97 -8.01
C THR A 72 17.08 2.47 -9.04
N ASN A 73 16.13 3.31 -9.46
CA ASN A 73 14.99 2.96 -10.29
C ASN A 73 14.13 1.81 -9.73
N ASN A 74 14.28 1.47 -8.44
CA ASN A 74 13.38 0.57 -7.75
C ASN A 74 12.02 1.25 -7.58
N THR A 75 10.95 0.47 -7.65
CA THR A 75 9.64 0.94 -7.20
C THR A 75 9.64 1.17 -5.70
N LEU A 76 8.82 2.12 -5.25
CA LEU A 76 8.59 2.33 -3.81
C LEU A 76 8.12 1.04 -3.12
N LEU A 77 7.31 0.21 -3.80
CA LEU A 77 6.89 -1.09 -3.29
C LEU A 77 8.06 -2.03 -3.03
N GLU A 78 9.01 -2.16 -3.96
CA GLU A 78 10.19 -3.00 -3.80
C GLU A 78 11.03 -2.55 -2.59
N ASP A 79 11.22 -1.25 -2.43
CA ASP A 79 12.00 -0.73 -1.30
C ASP A 79 11.30 -0.96 0.04
N ILE A 80 9.97 -0.89 0.09
CA ILE A 80 9.19 -1.24 1.30
C ILE A 80 9.31 -2.73 1.62
N VAL A 81 9.15 -3.59 0.61
CA VAL A 81 9.26 -5.06 0.77
C VAL A 81 10.65 -5.45 1.24
N ASN A 82 11.68 -4.79 0.74
CA ASN A 82 13.07 -4.96 1.18
C ASN A 82 13.38 -4.30 2.52
N GLY A 83 12.40 -3.66 3.17
CA GLY A 83 12.54 -3.05 4.48
C GLY A 83 13.45 -1.83 4.51
N LYS A 84 13.70 -1.18 3.36
CA LYS A 84 14.50 0.05 3.30
C LYS A 84 13.80 1.18 4.04
N ARG A 85 14.61 2.13 4.52
CA ARG A 85 14.11 3.40 5.01
C ARG A 85 13.63 4.22 3.80
N ILE A 86 12.37 4.64 3.85
CA ILE A 86 11.75 5.44 2.77
C ILE A 86 11.91 6.92 3.09
N ASP A 87 12.67 7.63 2.26
CA ASP A 87 12.60 9.08 2.15
C ASP A 87 11.82 9.44 0.88
N PHE A 88 10.65 10.08 1.05
CA PHE A 88 9.75 10.37 -0.06
C PHE A 88 10.33 11.36 -1.07
N TYR A 89 11.33 12.16 -0.68
CA TYR A 89 12.02 13.04 -1.61
C TYR A 89 12.79 12.28 -2.70
N ASP A 90 13.11 11.00 -2.44
CA ASP A 90 13.86 10.16 -3.38
C ASP A 90 12.97 9.55 -4.47
N TYR A 91 11.65 9.71 -4.39
CA TYR A 91 10.68 9.03 -5.24
C TYR A 91 9.96 10.02 -6.18
N ARG A 92 9.83 9.64 -7.46
CA ARG A 92 9.13 10.44 -8.49
C ARG A 92 8.27 9.59 -9.41
#